data_AF-G9XBB6-F1
#
_entry.id   AF-G9XBB6-F1
#
_cell.length_a   1.000
_cell.length_b   1.000
_cell.length_c   1.000
_cell.angle_alpha   90.00
_cell.angle_beta   90.00
_cell.angle_gamma   90.00
#
_symmetry.space_group_name_H-M   'P 1'
#
loop_
_entity.id
_entity.type
_entity.pdbx_description
1 polymer ?
#
loop_
_entity_poly.entity_id
_entity_poly.type
_entity_poly.pdbx_seq_one_letter_code
_entity_poly.pdbx_strand_id
1 'polypeptide(L)'
;MKTRADILKYAKSLIGFTNYKMGAKHYNYNNDVNKPKLLDCSGFVVWCYKMAGFKVADGTYMQWQTSEEVNYKDLKVGDIGIKEQGGLGMYNHVGIYAGNGYWIHCNYSRNGVTLEKTDIFKYYRRFNNIIFEDDKPSKSNSNKKKEDDEMIEKKEFIVNNKKIKLDTIFKDNKNYVSLQSLKDANVLNASYDKEKKIAVITSK
;
A
#
# COMPACT_ATOMS: atom_id res chain seq x y z
N MET A 1 -9.18 14.10 1.14
CA MET A 1 -7.74 13.97 1.41
C MET A 1 -7.14 13.20 0.25
N LYS A 2 -6.05 13.67 -0.36
CA LYS A 2 -5.39 12.93 -1.45
C LYS A 2 -4.39 11.94 -0.84
N THR A 3 -4.78 10.66 -0.81
CA THR A 3 -4.00 9.63 -0.11
C THR A 3 -3.44 8.57 -1.06
N ARG A 4 -2.47 7.79 -0.59
CA ARG A 4 -1.96 6.62 -1.32
C ARG A 4 -3.04 5.56 -1.52
N ALA A 5 -3.93 5.40 -0.53
CA ALA A 5 -5.05 4.46 -0.59
C ALA A 5 -6.04 4.79 -1.71
N ASP A 6 -6.24 6.06 -2.03
CA ASP A 6 -7.13 6.49 -3.12
C ASP A 6 -6.64 5.99 -4.48
N ILE A 7 -5.33 6.04 -4.73
CA ILE A 7 -4.73 5.50 -5.97
C ILE A 7 -5.12 4.03 -6.11
N LEU A 8 -4.94 3.23 -5.06
CA LEU A 8 -5.23 1.81 -5.09
C LEU A 8 -6.73 1.51 -5.22
N LYS A 9 -7.59 2.34 -4.59
CA LYS A 9 -9.04 2.25 -4.74
C LYS A 9 -9.47 2.38 -6.20
N TYR A 10 -8.97 3.41 -6.91
CA TYR A 10 -9.27 3.60 -8.32
C TYR A 10 -8.66 2.49 -9.18
N ALA A 11 -7.41 2.12 -8.92
CA ALA A 11 -6.74 1.04 -9.63
C ALA A 11 -7.53 -0.28 -9.58
N LYS A 12 -8.00 -0.68 -8.39
CA LYS A 12 -8.82 -1.88 -8.19
C LYS A 12 -10.17 -1.82 -8.92
N SER A 13 -10.75 -0.63 -9.11
CA SER A 13 -12.03 -0.46 -9.80
C SER A 13 -11.99 -0.82 -11.29
N LEU A 14 -10.79 -0.95 -11.87
CA LEU A 14 -10.58 -1.33 -13.27
C LEU A 14 -10.33 -2.82 -13.48
N ILE A 15 -10.14 -3.60 -12.40
CA ILE A 15 -9.96 -5.05 -12.48
C ILE A 15 -11.20 -5.68 -13.12
N GLY A 16 -10.99 -6.49 -14.16
CA GLY A 16 -12.06 -7.15 -14.92
C GLY A 16 -12.89 -6.21 -15.83
N PHE A 17 -12.52 -4.93 -15.93
CA PHE A 17 -13.21 -3.95 -16.76
C PHE A 17 -12.32 -3.40 -17.88
N THR A 18 -11.08 -3.02 -17.55
CA THR A 18 -10.16 -2.40 -18.50
C THR A 18 -9.26 -3.44 -19.15
N ASN A 19 -9.23 -3.45 -20.48
CA ASN A 19 -8.32 -4.25 -21.27
C ASN A 19 -7.05 -3.48 -21.66
N TYR A 20 -5.98 -4.23 -21.92
CA TYR A 20 -4.74 -3.64 -22.37
C TYR A 20 -4.82 -3.19 -23.83
N LYS A 21 -4.34 -1.98 -24.13
CA LYS A 21 -4.09 -1.55 -25.50
C LYS A 21 -2.91 -0.59 -25.55
N MET A 22 -1.90 -0.91 -26.36
CA MET A 22 -0.71 -0.07 -26.52
C MET A 22 -1.09 1.36 -26.95
N GLY A 23 -0.52 2.36 -26.27
CA GLY A 23 -0.78 3.78 -26.50
C GLY A 23 -2.13 4.28 -25.95
N ALA A 24 -2.94 3.41 -25.33
CA ALA A 24 -4.24 3.82 -24.82
C ALA A 24 -4.14 4.60 -23.50
N LYS A 25 -4.85 5.72 -23.48
CA LYS A 25 -4.97 6.68 -22.38
C LYS A 25 -6.44 6.90 -22.09
N HIS A 26 -6.71 7.50 -20.94
CA HIS A 26 -8.08 7.76 -20.51
C HIS A 26 -8.88 8.70 -21.44
N TYR A 27 -8.24 9.46 -22.31
CA TYR A 27 -8.88 10.45 -23.19
C TYR A 27 -8.90 10.04 -24.68
N ASN A 28 -8.30 8.91 -25.06
CA ASN A 28 -8.29 8.44 -26.45
C ASN A 28 -8.99 7.07 -26.58
N TYR A 29 -9.04 6.51 -27.79
CA TYR A 29 -9.73 5.25 -28.11
C TYR A 29 -11.19 5.17 -27.60
N ASN A 30 -11.91 6.29 -27.66
CA ASN A 30 -13.31 6.42 -27.20
C ASN A 30 -13.52 5.95 -25.75
N ASN A 31 -12.51 6.12 -24.90
CA ASN A 31 -12.63 5.87 -23.47
C ASN A 31 -13.54 6.90 -22.80
N ASP A 32 -14.30 6.43 -21.81
CA ASP A 32 -14.82 7.30 -20.76
C ASP A 32 -13.64 7.74 -19.87
N VAL A 33 -13.42 9.05 -19.77
CA VAL A 33 -12.35 9.66 -18.98
C VAL A 33 -12.41 9.24 -17.50
N ASN A 34 -13.61 8.97 -16.98
CA ASN A 34 -13.85 8.57 -15.61
C ASN A 34 -13.85 7.04 -15.41
N LYS A 35 -13.90 6.25 -16.49
CA LYS A 35 -13.84 4.78 -16.41
C LYS A 35 -13.41 4.17 -17.76
N PRO A 36 -12.12 4.24 -18.12
CA PRO A 36 -11.62 3.82 -19.43
C PRO A 36 -11.67 2.30 -19.62
N LYS A 37 -12.14 1.85 -20.77
CA LYS A 37 -12.16 0.42 -21.16
C LYS A 37 -10.81 -0.07 -21.70
N LEU A 38 -9.96 0.84 -22.18
CA LEU A 38 -8.68 0.51 -22.80
C LEU A 38 -7.57 1.37 -22.21
N LEU A 39 -6.51 0.78 -21.69
CA LEU A 39 -5.33 1.52 -21.22
C LEU A 39 -4.04 0.76 -21.56
N ASP A 40 -2.95 1.49 -21.82
CA ASP A 40 -1.60 0.93 -21.71
C ASP A 40 -1.10 0.98 -20.26
N CYS A 41 0.08 0.41 -19.99
CA CYS A 41 0.64 0.34 -18.64
C CYS A 41 0.86 1.74 -18.02
N SER A 42 1.44 2.67 -18.77
CA SER A 42 1.70 4.04 -18.28
C SER A 42 0.43 4.88 -18.16
N GLY A 43 -0.55 4.69 -19.05
CA GLY A 43 -1.84 5.34 -19.07
C GLY A 43 -2.72 4.88 -17.92
N PHE A 44 -2.58 3.61 -17.52
CA PHE A 44 -3.14 3.09 -16.27
C PHE A 44 -2.59 3.83 -15.04
N VAL A 45 -1.27 4.01 -14.93
CA VAL A 45 -0.66 4.78 -13.83
C VAL A 45 -1.17 6.21 -13.83
N VAL A 46 -1.14 6.90 -14.98
CA VAL A 46 -1.64 8.27 -15.13
C VAL A 46 -3.08 8.38 -14.66
N TRP A 47 -3.95 7.46 -15.09
CA TRP A 47 -5.36 7.50 -14.74
C TRP A 47 -5.59 7.28 -13.24
N CYS A 48 -4.93 6.30 -12.62
CA CYS A 48 -5.09 6.04 -11.18
C CYS A 48 -4.70 7.26 -10.34
N TYR A 49 -3.56 7.89 -10.67
CA TYR A 49 -3.10 9.11 -10.01
C TYR A 49 -4.04 10.29 -10.28
N LYS A 50 -4.53 10.46 -11.52
CA LYS A 50 -5.49 11.50 -11.90
C LYS A 50 -6.77 11.42 -11.07
N MET A 51 -7.34 10.23 -10.94
CA MET A 51 -8.57 10.03 -10.17
C MET A 51 -8.36 10.27 -8.66
N ALA A 52 -7.17 9.96 -8.15
CA ALA A 52 -6.75 10.33 -6.79
C ALA A 52 -6.42 11.83 -6.63
N GLY A 53 -6.56 12.64 -7.69
CA GLY A 53 -6.35 14.09 -7.65
C GLY A 53 -4.90 14.53 -7.84
N PHE A 54 -4.03 13.65 -8.34
CA PHE A 54 -2.63 13.93 -8.64
C PHE A 54 -2.38 14.05 -10.14
N LYS A 55 -1.29 14.72 -10.51
CA LYS A 55 -0.82 14.81 -11.89
C LYS A 55 0.56 14.21 -11.99
N VAL A 56 0.70 13.19 -12.83
CA VAL A 56 1.97 12.53 -13.15
C VAL A 56 2.23 12.60 -14.64
N ALA A 57 3.48 12.41 -15.04
CA ALA A 57 3.85 12.41 -16.45
C ALA A 57 3.28 11.18 -17.18
N ASP A 58 3.00 11.35 -18.48
CA ASP A 58 2.53 10.27 -19.34
C ASP A 58 3.70 9.58 -20.06
N GLY A 59 3.62 8.26 -20.17
CA GLY A 59 4.67 7.40 -20.71
C GLY A 59 5.68 6.95 -19.66
N THR A 60 6.06 5.67 -19.73
CA THR A 60 6.98 5.04 -18.76
C THR A 60 8.33 5.76 -18.66
N TYR A 61 8.85 6.26 -19.79
CA TYR A 61 10.08 7.06 -19.81
C TYR A 61 9.93 8.36 -19.01
N MET A 62 8.87 9.13 -19.23
CA MET A 62 8.67 10.37 -18.49
C MET A 62 8.34 10.12 -17.02
N GLN A 63 7.65 9.02 -16.71
CA GLN A 63 7.41 8.60 -15.33
C GLN A 63 8.73 8.28 -14.61
N TRP A 64 9.67 7.61 -15.28
CA TRP A 64 11.03 7.43 -14.76
C TRP A 64 11.68 8.77 -14.46
N GLN A 65 11.73 9.69 -15.44
CA GLN A 65 12.41 10.99 -15.31
C GLN A 65 11.81 11.90 -14.23
N THR A 66 10.53 11.70 -13.87
CA THR A 66 9.82 12.52 -12.87
C THR A 66 9.66 11.82 -11.52
N SER A 67 10.46 10.77 -11.29
CA SER A 67 10.45 9.97 -10.08
C SER A 67 11.87 9.73 -9.55
N GLU A 68 11.98 9.46 -8.27
CA GLU A 68 13.22 9.14 -7.58
C GLU A 68 13.27 7.67 -7.17
N GLU A 69 14.48 7.17 -6.94
CA GLU A 69 14.72 5.81 -6.47
C GLU A 69 14.22 5.59 -5.05
N VAL A 70 13.53 4.47 -4.85
CA VAL A 70 13.07 3.99 -3.55
C VAL A 70 13.71 2.63 -3.28
N ASN A 71 14.27 2.44 -2.09
CA ASN A 71 14.73 1.12 -1.68
C ASN A 71 13.53 0.20 -1.46
N TYR A 72 13.70 -1.10 -1.69
CA TYR A 72 12.65 -2.10 -1.46
C TYR A 72 12.06 -2.01 -0.03
N LYS A 73 12.89 -1.71 0.97
CA LYS A 73 12.47 -1.58 2.39
C LYS A 73 11.61 -0.34 2.65
N ASP A 74 11.72 0.67 1.79
CA ASP A 74 11.03 1.95 1.90
C ASP A 74 9.82 2.05 0.95
N LEU A 75 9.49 0.94 0.26
CA LEU A 75 8.34 0.85 -0.64
C LEU A 75 7.04 1.10 0.11
N LYS A 76 6.25 2.04 -0.40
CA LYS A 76 4.92 2.38 0.12
C LYS A 76 3.86 2.14 -0.95
N VAL A 77 2.65 1.85 -0.52
CA VAL A 77 1.48 1.77 -1.41
C VAL A 77 1.44 3.01 -2.30
N GLY A 78 1.15 2.82 -3.59
CA GLY A 78 1.12 3.91 -4.56
C GLY A 78 2.45 4.19 -5.27
N ASP A 79 3.60 3.82 -4.68
CA ASP A 79 4.89 3.90 -5.39
C ASP A 79 4.85 3.05 -6.68
N ILE A 80 5.68 3.38 -7.66
CA ILE A 80 5.68 2.69 -8.95
C ILE A 80 6.86 1.73 -9.07
N GLY A 81 6.70 0.70 -9.89
CA GLY A 81 7.75 -0.24 -10.26
C GLY A 81 7.92 -0.20 -11.75
N ILE A 82 9.17 -0.11 -12.23
CA ILE A 82 9.51 -0.13 -13.65
C ILE A 82 10.36 -1.36 -13.94
N LYS A 83 10.10 -2.01 -15.08
CA LYS A 83 10.75 -3.25 -15.49
C LYS A 83 12.18 -3.04 -16.00
N GLU A 84 12.38 -2.08 -16.90
CA GLU A 84 13.67 -1.80 -17.54
C GLU A 84 14.29 -0.48 -17.07
N GLN A 85 15.62 -0.44 -16.98
CA GLN A 85 16.37 0.74 -16.54
C GLN A 85 16.12 1.93 -17.46
N GLY A 86 16.02 3.14 -16.89
CA GLY A 86 15.86 4.37 -17.65
C GLY A 86 14.47 4.56 -18.23
N GLY A 87 13.54 3.62 -18.03
CA GLY A 87 12.22 3.71 -18.63
C GLY A 87 12.19 3.37 -20.13
N LEU A 88 13.30 2.87 -20.69
CA LEU A 88 13.48 2.64 -22.13
C LEU A 88 13.20 1.19 -22.54
N GLY A 89 12.90 0.99 -23.82
CA GLY A 89 12.73 -0.33 -24.44
C GLY A 89 11.29 -0.68 -24.82
N MET A 90 11.15 -1.41 -25.93
CA MET A 90 9.85 -1.79 -26.50
C MET A 90 9.00 -2.67 -25.56
N TYR A 91 9.65 -3.40 -24.65
CA TYR A 91 9.03 -4.31 -23.68
C TYR A 91 9.11 -3.79 -22.24
N ASN A 92 9.25 -2.47 -22.08
CA ASN A 92 9.21 -1.88 -20.75
C ASN A 92 7.78 -1.90 -20.20
N HIS A 93 7.68 -1.93 -18.87
CA HIS A 93 6.42 -2.07 -18.17
C HIS A 93 6.46 -1.30 -16.86
N VAL A 94 5.29 -0.81 -16.44
CA VAL A 94 5.13 -0.05 -15.20
C VAL A 94 3.88 -0.51 -14.45
N GLY A 95 3.98 -0.55 -13.12
CA GLY A 95 2.91 -0.91 -12.21
C GLY A 95 2.95 -0.08 -10.94
N ILE A 96 1.88 -0.17 -10.16
CA ILE A 96 1.73 0.51 -8.86
C ILE A 96 1.85 -0.53 -7.75
N TYR A 97 2.68 -0.25 -6.75
CA TYR A 97 2.84 -1.10 -5.58
C TYR A 97 1.58 -1.05 -4.74
N ALA A 98 1.01 -2.23 -4.49
CA ALA A 98 -0.22 -2.41 -3.73
C ALA A 98 0.03 -2.87 -2.27
N GLY A 99 1.30 -2.96 -1.86
CA GLY A 99 1.71 -3.42 -0.53
C GLY A 99 1.96 -4.93 -0.48
N ASN A 100 2.71 -5.40 0.52
CA ASN A 100 2.97 -6.82 0.78
C ASN A 100 3.49 -7.63 -0.44
N GLY A 101 4.32 -7.01 -1.28
CA GLY A 101 4.84 -7.62 -2.51
C GLY A 101 3.84 -7.70 -3.67
N TYR A 102 2.62 -7.17 -3.52
CA TYR A 102 1.64 -7.10 -4.59
C TYR A 102 1.83 -5.86 -5.45
N TRP A 103 1.55 -6.03 -6.73
CA TRP A 103 1.57 -4.99 -7.74
C TRP A 103 0.26 -4.98 -8.50
N ILE A 104 -0.25 -3.79 -8.83
CA ILE A 104 -1.39 -3.61 -9.72
C ILE A 104 -0.94 -2.90 -10.99
N HIS A 105 -1.28 -3.47 -12.15
CA HIS A 105 -0.81 -2.99 -13.45
C HIS A 105 -1.73 -3.43 -14.59
N CYS A 106 -1.78 -2.63 -15.65
CA CYS A 106 -2.40 -3.02 -16.91
C CYS A 106 -1.37 -3.75 -17.79
N ASN A 107 -1.50 -5.06 -17.93
CA ASN A 107 -0.50 -5.92 -18.58
C ASN A 107 -1.01 -6.44 -19.93
N TYR A 108 -0.16 -6.40 -20.96
CA TYR A 108 -0.39 -7.04 -22.25
C TYR A 108 -0.67 -8.54 -22.11
N SER A 109 0.16 -9.28 -21.36
CA SER A 109 0.07 -10.76 -21.24
C SER A 109 -1.16 -11.25 -20.50
N ARG A 110 -1.88 -10.37 -19.80
CA ARG A 110 -3.14 -10.66 -19.11
C ARG A 110 -4.33 -9.93 -19.75
N ASN A 111 -4.08 -9.19 -20.83
CA ASN A 111 -5.04 -8.36 -21.54
C ASN A 111 -5.86 -7.44 -20.62
N GLY A 112 -5.25 -6.83 -19.60
CA GLY A 112 -5.98 -5.95 -18.69
C GLY A 112 -5.32 -5.69 -17.34
N VAL A 113 -6.10 -5.10 -16.43
CA VAL A 113 -5.65 -4.75 -15.07
C VAL A 113 -5.63 -5.98 -14.16
N THR A 114 -4.46 -6.29 -13.63
CA THR A 114 -4.21 -7.44 -12.76
C THR A 114 -3.59 -6.97 -11.44
N LEU A 115 -3.96 -7.63 -10.33
CA LEU A 115 -3.33 -7.48 -9.02
C LEU A 115 -2.64 -8.81 -8.67
N GLU A 116 -1.32 -8.84 -8.65
CA GLU A 116 -0.55 -10.07 -8.45
C GLU A 116 0.77 -9.84 -7.71
N LYS A 117 1.34 -10.91 -7.15
CA LYS A 117 2.74 -10.92 -6.69
C LYS A 117 3.63 -11.24 -7.88
N THR A 118 4.63 -10.40 -8.10
CA THR A 118 5.56 -10.55 -9.22
C THR A 118 6.88 -9.82 -8.94
N ASP A 119 7.96 -10.29 -9.55
CA ASP A 119 9.31 -9.77 -9.49
C ASP A 119 9.75 -9.06 -10.78
N ILE A 120 8.84 -8.88 -11.75
CA ILE A 120 9.14 -8.21 -13.03
C ILE A 120 9.53 -6.74 -12.86
N PHE A 121 9.14 -6.11 -11.75
CA PHE A 121 9.47 -4.72 -11.44
C PHE A 121 10.79 -4.68 -10.67
N LYS A 122 11.83 -4.18 -11.34
CA LYS A 122 13.20 -4.16 -10.81
C LYS A 122 13.61 -2.81 -10.25
N TYR A 123 12.96 -1.74 -10.72
CA TYR A 123 13.28 -0.37 -10.36
C TYR A 123 12.10 0.29 -9.66
N TYR A 124 12.17 0.38 -8.33
CA TYR A 124 11.14 0.97 -7.50
C TYR A 124 11.30 2.48 -7.42
N ARG A 125 10.28 3.24 -7.80
CA ARG A 125 10.34 4.69 -7.87
C ARG A 125 9.16 5.37 -7.15
N ARG A 126 9.35 6.63 -6.76
CA ARG A 126 8.30 7.50 -6.21
C ARG A 126 8.32 8.85 -6.91
N PHE A 127 7.16 9.39 -7.27
CA PHE A 127 7.10 10.68 -7.98
C PHE A 127 7.54 11.86 -7.09
N ASN A 128 8.40 12.72 -7.63
CA ASN A 128 9.06 13.80 -6.87
C ASN A 128 8.10 14.90 -6.42
N ASN A 129 7.04 15.16 -7.20
CA ASN A 129 6.13 16.30 -7.03
C ASN A 129 4.79 15.92 -6.40
N ILE A 130 4.74 14.81 -5.65
CA ILE A 130 3.52 14.33 -5.01
C ILE A 130 3.69 14.31 -3.50
N ILE A 131 2.85 15.08 -2.83
CA ILE A 131 2.74 15.09 -1.38
C ILE A 131 1.45 14.35 -1.03
N PHE A 132 1.63 13.18 -0.42
CA PHE A 132 0.54 12.38 0.10
C PHE A 132 0.15 12.90 1.49
N GLU A 133 -1.15 13.08 1.73
CA GLU A 133 -1.61 13.60 3.03
C GLU A 133 -1.38 12.58 4.16
N ASP A 134 -1.35 11.30 3.84
CA ASP A 134 -0.99 10.18 4.71
C ASP A 134 0.53 10.01 4.91
N ASP A 135 1.38 10.74 4.17
CA ASP A 135 2.83 10.81 4.42
C ASP A 135 3.22 11.97 5.34
N LYS A 136 2.31 12.91 5.61
CA LYS A 136 2.61 14.04 6.51
C LYS A 136 2.67 13.55 7.96
N PRO A 137 3.72 13.86 8.74
CA PRO A 137 3.69 13.63 10.17
C PRO A 137 2.51 14.42 10.75
N SER A 138 1.60 13.73 11.41
CA SER A 138 0.38 14.30 11.96
C SER A 138 0.73 15.48 12.86
N LYS A 139 0.25 16.70 12.54
CA LYS A 139 0.13 17.75 13.54
C LYS A 139 -0.78 17.20 14.63
N SER A 140 -0.27 17.13 15.86
CA SER A 140 -1.03 16.77 17.04
C SER A 140 -2.27 17.65 17.13
N ASN A 141 -3.45 17.09 16.92
CA ASN A 141 -4.67 17.58 17.55
C ASN A 141 -5.61 16.40 17.78
N SER A 142 -6.03 16.33 19.04
CA SER A 142 -6.83 15.33 19.69
C SER A 142 -8.22 15.16 19.05
N ASN A 143 -8.74 13.93 19.17
CA ASN A 143 -10.14 13.49 19.02
C ASN A 143 -10.69 13.11 17.62
N LYS A 144 -10.51 11.84 17.20
CA LYS A 144 -11.53 10.75 17.21
C LYS A 144 -11.11 9.55 16.32
N LYS A 145 -11.06 8.36 16.96
CA LYS A 145 -11.14 6.93 16.49
C LYS A 145 -10.96 6.66 14.98
N LYS A 146 -9.85 6.06 14.50
CA LYS A 146 -9.31 4.68 14.67
C LYS A 146 -10.32 3.55 14.39
N GLU A 147 -10.32 3.06 13.16
CA GLU A 147 -10.35 1.62 12.86
C GLU A 147 -9.11 1.35 12.02
N ASP A 148 -8.04 0.95 12.73
CA ASP A 148 -6.75 0.62 12.18
C ASP A 148 -6.68 -0.89 11.97
N ASP A 149 -6.28 -1.33 10.78
CA ASP A 149 -5.66 -2.65 10.64
C ASP A 149 -4.21 -2.54 11.17
N GLU A 150 -4.05 -2.47 12.49
CA GLU A 150 -2.76 -2.67 13.17
C GLU A 150 -2.31 -4.12 12.90
N MET A 151 -1.22 -4.31 12.14
CA MET A 151 -0.69 -5.65 11.90
C MET A 151 -0.13 -6.25 13.19
N ILE A 152 -0.84 -7.25 13.70
CA ILE A 152 -0.44 -8.03 14.87
C ILE A 152 0.66 -9.02 14.44
N GLU A 153 1.87 -8.88 14.99
CA GLU A 153 2.99 -9.79 14.77
C GLU A 153 3.19 -10.70 15.99
N LYS A 154 3.32 -12.01 15.77
CA LYS A 154 3.68 -12.98 16.83
C LYS A 154 5.19 -13.03 17.05
N LYS A 155 5.66 -12.64 18.24
CA LYS A 155 7.08 -12.72 18.65
C LYS A 155 7.27 -13.66 19.84
N GLU A 156 8.46 -14.26 19.94
CA GLU A 156 8.83 -15.15 21.05
C GLU A 156 9.40 -14.34 22.22
N PHE A 157 8.89 -14.61 23.42
CA PHE A 157 9.32 -14.03 24.69
C PHE A 157 9.66 -15.13 25.68
N ILE A 158 10.57 -14.85 26.60
CA ILE A 158 10.83 -15.71 27.76
C ILE A 158 10.06 -15.15 28.94
N VAL A 159 9.14 -15.93 29.48
CA VAL A 159 8.41 -15.60 30.71
C VAL A 159 8.49 -16.79 31.66
N ASN A 160 8.90 -16.53 32.91
CA ASN A 160 9.12 -17.58 33.92
C ASN A 160 9.99 -18.73 33.41
N ASN A 161 11.11 -18.40 32.74
CA ASN A 161 12.06 -19.33 32.12
C ASN A 161 11.47 -20.24 31.01
N LYS A 162 10.29 -19.93 30.47
CA LYS A 162 9.69 -20.64 29.33
C LYS A 162 9.52 -19.72 28.13
N LYS A 163 9.80 -20.24 26.93
CA LYS A 163 9.54 -19.53 25.67
C LYS A 163 8.04 -19.58 25.35
N ILE A 164 7.45 -18.42 25.10
CA ILE A 164 6.03 -18.25 24.75
C ILE A 164 5.90 -17.30 23.56
N LYS A 165 4.89 -17.50 22.72
CA LYS A 165 4.58 -16.61 21.58
C LYS A 165 3.50 -15.62 21.98
N LEU A 166 3.76 -14.33 21.84
CA LEU A 166 2.83 -13.26 22.18
C LEU A 166 2.56 -12.38 20.96
N ASP A 167 1.33 -11.90 20.88
CA ASP A 167 0.90 -10.94 19.87
C ASP A 167 1.45 -9.55 20.22
N THR A 168 2.17 -8.96 19.27
CA THR A 168 2.86 -7.69 19.46
C THR A 168 2.54 -6.69 18.37
N ILE A 169 2.60 -5.41 18.74
CA ILE A 169 2.51 -4.29 17.84
C ILE A 169 3.73 -3.42 18.11
N PHE A 170 4.52 -3.15 17.08
CA PHE A 170 5.62 -2.21 17.18
C PHE A 170 5.13 -0.80 16.83
N LYS A 171 5.18 0.11 17.79
CA LYS A 171 4.71 1.48 17.62
C LYS A 171 5.54 2.41 18.48
N ASP A 172 5.80 3.64 18.02
CA ASP A 172 6.53 4.65 18.80
C ASP A 172 7.88 4.15 19.34
N ASN A 173 8.58 3.31 18.57
CA ASN A 173 9.83 2.64 18.95
C ASN A 173 9.73 1.75 20.20
N LYS A 174 8.53 1.27 20.53
CA LYS A 174 8.22 0.35 21.64
C LYS A 174 7.47 -0.87 21.12
N ASN A 175 7.69 -2.02 21.77
CA ASN A 175 6.88 -3.22 21.52
C ASN A 175 5.73 -3.24 22.53
N TYR A 176 4.50 -3.16 22.02
CA TYR A 176 3.29 -3.36 22.80
C TYR A 176 2.88 -4.82 22.69
N VAL A 177 2.51 -5.43 23.81
CA VAL A 177 2.08 -6.82 23.88
C VAL A 177 0.61 -6.87 24.25
N SER A 178 -0.15 -7.74 23.59
CA SER A 178 -1.58 -7.88 23.87
C SER A 178 -1.81 -8.40 25.30
N LEU A 179 -2.69 -7.72 26.04
CA LEU A 179 -3.11 -8.12 27.38
C LEU A 179 -3.76 -9.51 27.39
N GLN A 180 -4.47 -9.87 26.31
CA GLN A 180 -5.10 -11.17 26.16
C GLN A 180 -4.04 -12.27 26.01
N SER A 181 -3.00 -12.07 25.19
CA SER A 181 -1.92 -13.04 25.03
C SER A 181 -1.14 -13.24 26.34
N LEU A 182 -0.98 -12.19 27.16
CA LEU A 182 -0.35 -12.31 28.48
C LEU A 182 -1.21 -13.09 29.48
N LYS A 183 -2.53 -12.94 29.41
CA LYS A 183 -3.48 -13.74 30.19
C LYS A 183 -3.48 -15.21 29.75
N ASP A 184 -3.53 -15.47 28.44
CA ASP A 184 -3.53 -16.82 27.86
C ASP A 184 -2.20 -17.55 28.15
N ALA A 185 -1.10 -16.82 28.16
CA ALA A 185 0.21 -17.32 28.59
C ALA A 185 0.36 -17.42 30.13
N ASN A 186 -0.72 -17.18 30.88
CA ASN A 186 -0.80 -17.33 32.33
C ASN A 186 0.19 -16.45 33.11
N VAL A 187 0.61 -15.33 32.52
CA VAL A 187 1.60 -14.38 33.09
C VAL A 187 0.95 -13.48 34.14
N LEU A 188 -0.30 -13.09 33.88
CA LEU A 188 -1.08 -12.19 34.71
C LEU A 188 -2.55 -12.60 34.65
N ASN A 189 -3.32 -12.19 35.65
CA ASN A 189 -4.77 -12.30 35.61
C ASN A 189 -5.33 -10.96 35.11
N ALA A 190 -6.10 -11.00 34.02
CA ALA A 190 -6.78 -9.83 33.48
C ALA A 190 -8.28 -10.13 33.26
N SER A 191 -9.12 -9.16 33.61
CA SER A 191 -10.56 -9.17 33.34
C SER A 191 -11.02 -7.76 32.93
N TYR A 192 -12.23 -7.65 32.38
CA TYR A 192 -12.80 -6.37 31.97
C TYR A 192 -14.04 -6.07 32.80
N ASP A 193 -13.99 -4.99 33.59
CA ASP A 193 -15.15 -4.45 34.29
C ASP A 193 -15.98 -3.67 33.27
N LYS A 194 -17.12 -4.24 32.88
CA LYS A 194 -18.01 -3.66 31.85
C LYS A 194 -18.68 -2.37 32.31
N GLU A 195 -18.90 -2.21 33.61
CA GLU A 195 -19.59 -1.05 34.17
C GLU A 195 -18.65 0.15 34.23
N LYS A 196 -17.44 -0.06 34.76
CA LYS A 196 -16.41 0.99 34.84
C LYS A 196 -15.63 1.18 33.54
N LYS A 197 -15.86 0.31 32.55
CA LYS A 197 -15.17 0.27 31.25
C LYS A 197 -13.65 0.24 31.39
N ILE A 198 -13.15 -0.44 32.42
CA ILE A 198 -11.73 -0.49 32.77
C ILE A 198 -11.25 -1.95 32.82
N ALA A 199 -10.01 -2.18 32.39
CA ALA A 199 -9.36 -3.46 32.58
C ALA A 199 -8.92 -3.60 34.04
N VAL A 200 -9.28 -4.71 34.68
CA VAL A 200 -8.83 -5.08 36.03
C VAL A 200 -7.71 -6.10 35.86
N ILE A 201 -6.52 -5.73 36.32
CA ILE A 201 -5.29 -6.52 36.18
C ILE A 201 -4.77 -6.82 37.58
N THR A 202 -4.49 -8.09 37.85
CA THR A 202 -3.81 -8.54 39.06
C THR A 202 -2.59 -9.35 38.65
N SER A 203 -1.44 -9.04 39.24
CA SER A 203 -0.23 -9.85 39.08
C SER A 203 -0.46 -11.24 39.66
N LYS A 204 0.08 -12.27 39.00
CA LYS A 204 0.25 -13.59 39.60
C LYS A 204 1.56 -13.67 40.37
#